data_AF-A0A0B6WYZ5-F1
#
_entry.id   AF-A0A0B6WYZ5-F1
#
_cell.length_a   1.000
_cell.length_b   1.000
_cell.length_c   1.000
_cell.angle_alpha   90.00
_cell.angle_beta   90.00
_cell.angle_gamma   90.00
#
_symmetry.space_group_name_H-M   'P 1'
#
loop_
_entity.id
_entity.type
_entity.pdbx_description
1 polymer ?
#
loop_
_entity_poly.entity_id
_entity_poly.type
_entity_poly.pdbx_seq_one_letter_code
_entity_poly.pdbx_strand_id
1 'polypeptide(L)'
;MARERRKRSRETGWTLLELLITITILTILSLGVIPLVKMSVRRQREERLREALREIRAAIDEFHRDAIGICTPVGPQQLYVDPRSRVMISDCTIFTPDNPDRYPPDLETLVRGVSVVPRAAMLQGGNVGNMNSNRSATEVGQVVAKKKIYLRAIPIDPMTGRADWELRSSYDPPDATSWGGENVFDVHSRSKELALNGKERYSEW
;
A
#
# COMPACT_ATOMS: atom_id res chain seq x y z
N MET A 1 60.32 52.35 -32.53
CA MET A 1 58.90 51.92 -32.40
C MET A 1 58.80 50.45 -32.78
N ALA A 2 58.60 49.56 -31.80
CA ALA A 2 58.51 48.12 -32.02
C ALA A 2 57.11 47.73 -32.55
N ARG A 3 57.05 46.99 -33.66
CA ARG A 3 55.79 46.49 -34.24
C ARG A 3 55.37 45.21 -33.52
N GLU A 4 54.27 45.30 -32.79
CA GLU A 4 53.64 44.17 -32.11
C GLU A 4 52.96 43.24 -33.12
N ARG A 5 53.49 42.02 -33.28
CA ARG A 5 52.92 40.99 -34.16
C ARG A 5 51.75 40.33 -33.45
N ARG A 6 50.51 40.72 -33.78
CA ARG A 6 49.30 39.97 -33.36
C ARG A 6 49.34 38.54 -33.93
N LYS A 7 49.44 37.55 -33.05
CA LYS A 7 49.21 36.14 -33.35
C LYS A 7 47.75 35.96 -33.77
N ARG A 8 47.48 35.72 -35.06
CA ARG A 8 46.15 35.27 -35.52
C ARG A 8 45.95 33.84 -35.01
N SER A 9 44.95 33.63 -34.17
CA SER A 9 44.44 32.28 -33.88
C SER A 9 43.86 31.73 -35.19
N ARG A 10 44.40 30.61 -35.66
CA ARG A 10 43.77 29.84 -36.73
C ARG A 10 42.55 29.18 -36.10
N GLU A 11 41.36 29.68 -36.43
CA GLU A 11 40.12 28.96 -36.13
C GLU A 11 40.05 27.76 -37.08
N THR A 12 40.21 26.56 -36.51
CA THR A 12 40.02 25.29 -37.23
C THR A 12 38.53 24.96 -37.22
N GLY A 13 37.92 24.93 -38.40
CA GLY A 13 36.55 24.42 -38.59
C GLY A 13 36.53 22.89 -38.64
N TRP A 14 35.38 22.31 -38.27
CA TRP A 14 35.13 20.87 -38.32
C TRP A 14 34.95 20.39 -39.77
N THR A 15 35.46 19.20 -40.09
CA THR A 15 35.28 18.64 -41.44
C THR A 15 33.89 17.99 -41.58
N LEU A 16 33.32 17.99 -42.79
CA LEU A 16 32.06 17.28 -43.08
C LEU A 16 32.16 15.78 -42.78
N LEU A 17 33.35 15.20 -42.95
CA LEU A 17 33.64 13.79 -42.63
C LEU A 17 33.53 13.53 -41.13
N GLU A 18 34.08 14.42 -40.31
CA GLU A 18 34.00 14.31 -38.85
C GLU A 18 32.56 14.46 -38.35
N LEU A 19 31.78 15.36 -38.95
CA LEU A 19 30.34 15.44 -38.69
C LEU A 19 29.64 14.13 -39.08
N LEU A 20 29.96 13.53 -40.24
CA LEU A 20 29.35 12.27 -40.69
C LEU A 20 29.70 11.08 -39.77
N ILE A 21 30.96 10.99 -39.33
CA ILE A 21 31.40 9.93 -38.42
C ILE A 21 30.75 10.10 -37.05
N THR A 22 30.65 11.32 -36.53
CA THR A 22 30.04 11.56 -35.21
C THR A 22 28.54 11.27 -35.21
N ILE A 23 27.78 11.70 -36.22
CA ILE A 23 26.35 11.38 -36.29
C ILE A 23 26.09 9.88 -36.46
N THR A 24 26.94 9.16 -37.21
CA THR A 24 26.78 7.71 -37.40
C THR A 24 27.11 6.92 -36.13
N ILE A 25 28.09 7.34 -35.34
CA ILE A 25 28.38 6.73 -34.04
C ILE A 25 27.24 7.01 -33.05
N LEU A 26 26.73 8.24 -33.00
CA LEU A 26 25.65 8.62 -32.09
C LEU A 26 24.35 7.85 -32.37
N THR A 27 24.01 7.59 -33.63
CA THR A 27 22.82 6.81 -33.98
C THR A 27 22.94 5.36 -33.53
N ILE A 28 24.10 4.72 -33.74
CA ILE A 28 24.35 3.34 -33.30
C ILE A 28 24.28 3.23 -31.78
N LEU A 29 24.91 4.16 -31.05
CA LEU A 29 24.90 4.16 -29.58
C LEU A 29 23.49 4.34 -29.01
N SER A 30 22.70 5.23 -29.60
CA SER A 30 21.34 5.52 -29.13
C SER A 30 20.43 4.29 -29.19
N LEU A 31 20.56 3.46 -30.24
CA LEU A 31 19.79 2.23 -30.41
C LEU A 31 20.09 1.19 -29.31
N GLY A 32 21.35 1.12 -28.84
CA GLY A 32 21.77 0.15 -27.82
C GLY A 32 21.22 0.41 -26.42
N VAL A 33 20.78 1.63 -26.10
CA VAL A 33 20.39 2.03 -24.74
C VAL A 33 18.94 1.62 -24.38
N ILE A 34 18.04 1.51 -25.36
CA ILE A 34 16.62 1.20 -25.16
C ILE A 34 16.34 -0.06 -24.30
N PRO A 35 16.96 -1.24 -24.57
CA PRO A 35 16.69 -2.44 -23.78
C PRO A 35 17.08 -2.29 -22.30
N LEU A 36 18.12 -1.50 -21.99
CA LEU A 36 18.55 -1.24 -20.62
C LEU A 36 17.52 -0.42 -19.85
N VAL A 37 16.96 0.62 -20.49
CA VAL A 37 15.92 1.47 -19.89
C VAL A 37 14.65 0.66 -19.60
N LYS A 38 14.20 -0.19 -20.53
CA LYS A 38 13.01 -1.04 -20.33
C LYS A 38 13.17 -1.97 -19.12
N MET A 39 14.34 -2.59 -18.96
CA MET A 39 14.64 -3.45 -17.81
C MET A 39 14.69 -2.67 -16.50
N SER A 40 15.29 -1.47 -16.51
CA SER A 40 15.34 -0.60 -15.34
C SER A 40 13.95 -0.16 -14.88
N VAL A 41 13.09 0.27 -15.81
CA VAL A 41 11.70 0.66 -15.50
C VAL A 41 10.91 -0.52 -14.94
N ARG A 42 11.07 -1.72 -15.52
CA ARG A 42 10.38 -2.91 -15.02
C ARG A 42 10.80 -3.27 -13.60
N ARG A 43 12.09 -3.22 -13.30
CA ARG A 43 12.60 -3.44 -11.93
C ARG A 43 12.03 -2.43 -10.95
N GLN A 44 11.96 -1.16 -11.33
CA GLN A 44 11.35 -0.11 -10.51
C GLN A 44 9.85 -0.36 -10.26
N ARG A 45 9.11 -0.84 -11.27
CA ARG A 45 7.69 -1.23 -11.09
C ARG A 45 7.54 -2.39 -10.12
N GLU A 46 8.42 -3.39 -10.15
CA GLU A 46 8.39 -4.51 -9.20
C GLU A 46 8.69 -4.09 -7.76
N GLU A 47 9.65 -3.18 -7.57
CA GLU A 47 9.97 -2.63 -6.24
C GLU A 47 8.76 -1.86 -5.69
N ARG A 48 8.16 -0.98 -6.50
CA ARG A 48 6.92 -0.25 -6.14
C ARG A 48 5.75 -1.19 -5.87
N LEU A 49 5.63 -2.30 -6.61
CA LEU A 49 4.56 -3.28 -6.41
C LEU A 49 4.68 -3.92 -5.02
N ARG A 50 5.90 -4.35 -4.66
CA ARG A 50 6.17 -4.94 -3.34
C ARG A 50 5.94 -3.93 -2.21
N GLU A 51 6.28 -2.66 -2.42
CA GLU A 51 6.00 -1.59 -1.47
C GLU A 51 4.49 -1.38 -1.29
N ALA A 52 3.73 -1.29 -2.37
CA ALA A 52 2.27 -1.13 -2.34
C ALA A 52 1.57 -2.31 -1.67
N LEU A 53 1.95 -3.56 -2.02
CA LEU A 53 1.41 -4.75 -1.38
C LEU A 53 1.73 -4.79 0.12
N ARG A 54 2.96 -4.43 0.50
CA ARG A 54 3.35 -4.33 1.92
C ARG A 54 2.54 -3.27 2.66
N GLU A 55 2.29 -2.12 2.05
CA GLU A 55 1.47 -1.05 2.64
C GLU A 55 0.04 -1.53 2.90
N ILE A 56 -0.59 -2.15 1.91
CA ILE A 56 -1.97 -2.66 2.03
C ILE A 56 -2.05 -3.79 3.07
N ARG A 57 -1.17 -4.80 2.98
CA ARG A 57 -1.13 -5.93 3.92
C ARG A 57 -0.88 -5.47 5.35
N ALA A 58 0.04 -4.53 5.56
CA ALA A 58 0.30 -3.96 6.89
C ALA A 58 -0.93 -3.25 7.47
N ALA A 59 -1.71 -2.56 6.64
CA ALA A 59 -2.95 -1.91 7.07
C ALA A 59 -4.06 -2.92 7.40
N ILE A 60 -4.17 -4.01 6.63
CA ILE A 60 -5.07 -5.14 6.94
C ILE A 60 -4.70 -5.76 8.29
N ASP A 61 -3.42 -6.05 8.49
CA ASP A 61 -2.92 -6.62 9.75
C ASP A 61 -3.18 -5.69 10.95
N GLU A 62 -3.04 -4.37 10.76
CA GLU A 62 -3.31 -3.39 11.81
C GLU A 62 -4.80 -3.31 12.14
N PHE A 63 -5.66 -3.34 11.13
CA PHE A 63 -7.10 -3.41 11.33
C PHE A 63 -7.50 -4.67 12.09
N HIS A 64 -7.00 -5.84 11.67
CA HIS A 64 -7.34 -7.12 12.30
C HIS A 64 -6.90 -7.14 13.77
N ARG A 65 -5.71 -6.62 14.09
CA ARG A 65 -5.25 -6.46 15.50
C ARG A 65 -6.18 -5.60 16.34
N ASP A 66 -6.70 -4.51 15.79
CA ASP A 66 -7.60 -3.60 16.50
C ASP A 66 -9.06 -4.11 16.54
N ALA A 67 -9.44 -5.02 15.66
CA ALA A 67 -10.74 -5.70 15.66
C ALA A 67 -10.90 -6.68 16.84
N ILE A 68 -9.79 -7.22 17.34
CA ILE A 68 -9.76 -8.15 18.47
C ILE A 68 -10.04 -7.39 19.78
N GLY A 69 -11.22 -7.60 20.39
CA GLY A 69 -11.63 -6.89 21.60
C GLY A 69 -13.15 -6.83 21.81
N ILE A 70 -13.71 -5.62 21.86
CA ILE A 70 -15.12 -5.35 22.21
C ILE A 70 -16.10 -6.22 21.44
N CYS A 71 -15.84 -6.42 20.15
CA CYS A 71 -16.74 -7.10 19.26
C CYS A 71 -16.63 -8.63 19.32
N THR A 72 -15.65 -9.20 20.03
CA THR A 72 -15.43 -10.65 20.07
C THR A 72 -16.23 -11.29 21.21
N PRO A 73 -17.14 -12.26 20.93
CA PRO A 73 -17.87 -13.00 21.95
C PRO A 73 -16.96 -14.09 22.51
N VAL A 74 -15.96 -13.72 23.31
CA VAL A 74 -15.09 -14.69 23.99
C VAL A 74 -15.33 -14.55 25.48
N GLY A 75 -15.54 -15.69 26.13
CA GLY A 75 -15.55 -15.78 27.59
C GLY A 75 -14.20 -15.34 28.18
N PRO A 76 -14.05 -15.34 29.52
CA PRO A 76 -12.96 -14.67 30.25
C PRO A 76 -11.54 -15.26 30.04
N GLN A 77 -11.32 -16.09 29.02
CA GLN A 77 -10.03 -16.68 28.71
C GLN A 77 -9.26 -15.77 27.76
N GLN A 78 -8.36 -14.98 28.36
CA GLN A 78 -7.12 -14.41 27.81
C GLN A 78 -7.07 -14.35 26.28
N LEU A 79 -7.73 -13.36 25.69
CA LEU A 79 -7.35 -12.94 24.34
C LEU A 79 -5.88 -12.52 24.38
N TYR A 80 -5.06 -13.14 23.53
CA TYR A 80 -3.71 -12.66 23.27
C TYR A 80 -3.83 -11.29 22.58
N VAL A 81 -3.71 -10.24 23.37
CA VAL A 81 -3.70 -8.86 22.90
C VAL A 81 -2.29 -8.55 22.41
N ASP A 82 -2.15 -8.19 21.13
CA ASP A 82 -0.87 -7.69 20.62
C ASP A 82 -0.52 -6.37 21.36
N PRO A 83 0.65 -6.28 22.02
CA PRO A 83 1.10 -5.05 22.67
C PRO A 83 1.16 -3.82 21.75
N ARG A 84 1.19 -4.03 20.42
CA ARG A 84 1.15 -2.95 19.42
C ARG A 84 -0.23 -2.32 19.27
N SER A 85 -1.31 -3.03 19.62
CA SER A 85 -2.69 -2.53 19.50
C SER A 85 -3.06 -1.64 20.68
N ARG A 86 -3.00 -0.32 20.47
CA ARG A 86 -3.37 0.69 21.49
C ARG A 86 -4.86 1.02 21.50
N VAL A 87 -5.58 0.64 20.46
CA VAL A 87 -6.99 0.97 20.24
C VAL A 87 -7.78 -0.29 19.92
N MET A 88 -9.10 -0.21 20.06
CA MET A 88 -10.01 -1.28 19.68
C MET A 88 -11.14 -0.70 18.85
N ILE A 89 -11.59 -1.45 17.85
CA ILE A 89 -12.77 -1.08 17.07
C ILE A 89 -13.99 -1.17 17.99
N SER A 90 -14.76 -0.08 18.00
CA SER A 90 -15.97 0.06 18.81
C SER A 90 -17.25 -0.16 18.01
N ASP A 91 -17.20 0.08 16.70
CA ASP A 91 -18.33 -0.18 15.81
C ASP A 91 -18.30 -1.64 15.35
N CYS A 92 -19.11 -2.48 15.99
CA CYS A 92 -19.19 -3.90 15.66
C CYS A 92 -20.11 -4.19 14.47
N THR A 93 -20.84 -3.21 13.96
CA THR A 93 -21.80 -3.42 12.86
C THR A 93 -21.12 -3.66 11.51
N ILE A 94 -19.85 -3.27 11.40
CA ILE A 94 -19.02 -3.53 10.22
C ILE A 94 -18.71 -5.02 10.02
N PHE A 95 -18.91 -5.85 11.05
CA PHE A 95 -18.68 -7.29 10.99
C PHE A 95 -20.02 -8.00 10.82
N THR A 96 -20.21 -8.57 9.64
CA THR A 96 -21.36 -9.41 9.34
C THR A 96 -21.17 -10.81 9.95
N PRO A 97 -22.25 -11.57 10.21
CA PRO A 97 -22.15 -12.91 10.84
C PRO A 97 -21.30 -13.92 10.06
N ASP A 98 -21.19 -13.74 8.75
CA ASP A 98 -20.38 -14.50 7.78
C ASP A 98 -18.89 -14.16 7.82
N ASN A 99 -18.48 -13.12 8.58
CA ASN A 99 -17.09 -12.75 8.82
C ASN A 99 -16.69 -12.91 10.31
N PRO A 100 -16.64 -14.14 10.85
CA PRO A 100 -16.26 -14.36 12.24
C PRO A 100 -14.78 -14.05 12.52
N ASP A 101 -13.91 -14.07 11.51
CA ASP A 101 -12.48 -13.73 11.62
C ASP A 101 -12.21 -12.23 11.71
N ARG A 102 -13.18 -11.38 11.35
CA ARG A 102 -13.12 -9.91 11.51
C ARG A 102 -11.97 -9.24 10.76
N TYR A 103 -11.62 -9.78 9.61
CA TYR A 103 -10.87 -9.02 8.61
C TYR A 103 -11.75 -7.89 8.05
N PRO A 104 -11.17 -6.84 7.44
CA PRO A 104 -11.95 -5.78 6.80
C PRO A 104 -12.92 -6.37 5.76
N PRO A 105 -14.17 -5.88 5.65
CA PRO A 105 -15.09 -6.36 4.62
C PRO A 105 -14.65 -5.94 3.20
N ASP A 106 -14.01 -4.77 3.09
CA ASP A 106 -13.45 -4.25 1.84
C ASP A 106 -12.23 -3.35 2.11
N LEU A 107 -11.46 -3.03 1.05
CA LEU A 107 -10.34 -2.08 1.15
C LEU A 107 -10.79 -0.65 1.42
N GLU A 108 -12.02 -0.31 1.03
CA GLU A 108 -12.54 1.05 1.23
C GLU A 108 -12.72 1.36 2.72
N THR A 109 -13.03 0.35 3.54
CA THR A 109 -13.15 0.46 5.00
C THR A 109 -11.84 0.95 5.63
N LEU A 110 -10.69 0.54 5.09
CA LEU A 110 -9.37 0.97 5.57
C LEU A 110 -9.10 2.46 5.29
N VAL A 111 -9.61 2.98 4.16
CA VAL A 111 -9.48 4.39 3.76
C VAL A 111 -10.52 5.26 4.44
N ARG A 112 -11.79 4.81 4.40
CA ARG A 112 -12.92 5.47 5.03
C ARG A 112 -12.66 5.62 6.51
N GLY A 113 -12.04 4.62 7.15
CA GLY A 113 -11.69 4.59 8.56
C GLY A 113 -12.86 4.18 9.46
N VAL A 114 -12.53 3.66 10.64
CA VAL A 114 -13.49 3.09 11.60
C VAL A 114 -13.40 3.76 12.97
N SER A 115 -14.48 3.70 13.73
CA SER A 115 -14.56 4.24 15.08
C SER A 115 -13.82 3.35 16.07
N VAL A 116 -12.77 3.88 16.69
CA VAL A 116 -11.93 3.17 17.67
C VAL A 116 -11.91 3.87 19.02
N VAL A 117 -11.71 3.09 20.08
CA VAL A 117 -11.53 3.58 21.45
C VAL A 117 -10.19 3.11 22.01
N PRO A 118 -9.55 3.86 22.93
CA PRO A 118 -8.33 3.41 23.60
C PRO A 118 -8.52 2.09 24.33
N ARG A 119 -7.64 1.12 24.08
CA ARG A 119 -7.71 -0.20 24.70
C ARG A 119 -7.57 -0.13 26.23
N ALA A 120 -6.72 0.78 26.71
CA ALA A 120 -6.51 1.01 28.15
C ALA A 120 -7.80 1.37 28.91
N ALA A 121 -8.79 1.97 28.24
CA ALA A 121 -10.02 2.37 28.89
C ALA A 121 -10.93 1.18 29.26
N MET A 122 -10.81 0.05 28.55
CA MET A 122 -11.50 -1.21 28.88
C MET A 122 -10.90 -1.90 30.11
N LEU A 123 -9.58 -1.80 30.30
CA LEU A 123 -8.90 -2.44 31.44
C LEU A 123 -9.21 -1.76 32.79
N GLN A 124 -9.69 -0.52 32.78
CA GLN A 124 -10.04 0.24 33.99
C GLN A 124 -11.54 0.21 34.34
N GLY A 125 -12.35 -0.63 33.68
CA GLY A 125 -13.78 -0.73 33.96
C GLY A 125 -14.59 0.51 33.52
N GLY A 126 -14.09 1.27 32.53
CA GLY A 126 -14.81 2.42 31.99
C GLY A 126 -16.05 1.98 31.19
N ASN A 127 -17.22 2.55 31.52
CA ASN A 127 -18.42 2.41 30.71
C ASN A 127 -18.21 3.05 29.32
N VAL A 128 -18.19 2.25 28.26
CA VAL A 128 -18.17 2.74 26.87
C VAL A 128 -19.55 3.31 26.56
N GLY A 129 -19.69 4.64 26.60
CA GLY A 129 -20.94 5.33 26.31
C GLY A 129 -21.24 5.39 24.81
N ASN A 130 -22.41 4.91 24.41
CA ASN A 130 -22.96 5.09 23.06
C ASN A 130 -23.41 6.55 22.88
N MET A 131 -22.87 7.27 21.89
CA MET A 131 -23.20 8.68 21.62
C MET A 131 -24.39 8.79 20.66
N ASN A 132 -25.60 8.88 21.19
CA ASN A 132 -26.74 9.42 20.43
C ASN A 132 -27.74 10.22 21.30
N SER A 133 -27.28 10.97 22.29
CA SER A 133 -28.14 11.87 23.07
C SER A 133 -27.39 13.07 23.66
N ASN A 134 -28.10 14.20 23.69
CA ASN A 134 -27.64 15.54 24.09
C ASN A 134 -26.81 15.55 25.39
N ARG A 135 -25.66 16.24 25.33
CA ARG A 135 -24.61 16.31 26.36
C ARG A 135 -25.11 16.89 27.69
N SER A 136 -24.63 16.31 28.79
CA SER A 136 -24.64 16.90 30.14
C SER A 136 -23.26 16.77 30.80
N ALA A 137 -22.86 17.82 31.51
CA ALA A 137 -21.50 18.16 31.95
C ALA A 137 -20.96 17.35 33.15
N THR A 138 -21.05 16.02 33.13
CA THR A 138 -20.33 15.14 34.08
C THR A 138 -19.37 14.23 33.30
N GLU A 139 -18.33 14.83 32.71
CA GLU A 139 -17.51 14.21 31.65
C GLU A 139 -16.07 13.92 32.09
N VAL A 140 -15.89 13.50 33.35
CA VAL A 140 -14.60 12.94 33.82
C VAL A 140 -14.67 11.41 33.64
N GLY A 141 -14.34 10.93 32.45
CA GLY A 141 -14.13 9.49 32.19
C GLY A 141 -14.84 8.88 30.98
N GLN A 142 -15.58 9.64 30.16
CA GLN A 142 -16.21 9.09 28.96
C GLN A 142 -15.17 8.82 27.86
N VAL A 143 -15.11 7.56 27.42
CA VAL A 143 -14.24 7.11 26.34
C VAL A 143 -14.86 7.52 25.01
N VAL A 144 -14.39 8.64 24.44
CA VAL A 144 -14.90 9.13 23.15
C VAL A 144 -14.29 8.32 22.01
N ALA A 145 -15.14 7.69 21.21
CA ALA A 145 -14.71 7.01 19.99
C ALA A 145 -14.12 8.03 19.01
N LYS A 146 -12.96 7.68 18.45
CA LYS A 146 -12.26 8.48 17.43
C LYS A 146 -12.17 7.69 16.14
N LYS A 147 -12.28 8.38 15.02
CA LYS A 147 -12.13 7.77 13.71
C LYS A 147 -10.64 7.50 13.43
N LYS A 148 -10.27 6.24 13.20
CA LYS A 148 -8.93 5.81 12.78
C LYS A 148 -8.95 5.39 11.32
N ILE A 149 -7.99 5.89 10.56
CA ILE A 149 -7.76 5.57 9.14
C ILE A 149 -6.52 4.69 9.07
N TYR A 150 -6.60 3.56 8.36
CA TYR A 150 -5.49 2.61 8.22
C TYR A 150 -4.72 2.80 6.91
N LEU A 151 -5.39 3.29 5.85
CA LEU A 151 -4.77 3.64 4.57
C LEU A 151 -5.11 5.08 4.18
N ARG A 152 -4.12 5.84 3.69
CA ARG A 152 -4.35 7.20 3.21
C ARG A 152 -5.14 7.23 1.90
N ALA A 153 -4.88 6.25 1.04
CA ALA A 153 -5.59 5.95 -0.20
C ALA A 153 -5.23 4.51 -0.59
N ILE A 154 -6.03 3.88 -1.46
CA ILE A 154 -5.64 2.59 -2.05
C ILE A 154 -4.54 2.86 -3.08
N PRO A 155 -3.34 2.28 -2.94
CA PRO A 155 -2.25 2.46 -3.90
C PRO A 155 -2.64 1.96 -5.30
N ILE A 156 -2.03 2.57 -6.32
CA ILE A 156 -2.15 2.11 -7.71
C ILE A 156 -1.19 0.94 -7.93
N ASP A 157 -1.68 -0.16 -8.48
CA ASP A 157 -0.84 -1.26 -8.94
C ASP A 157 0.05 -0.76 -10.09
N PRO A 158 1.39 -0.75 -9.94
CA PRO A 158 2.30 -0.23 -10.95
C PRO A 158 2.41 -1.12 -12.21
N MET A 159 1.85 -2.34 -12.18
CA MET A 159 1.80 -3.23 -13.33
C MET A 159 0.57 -2.97 -14.20
N THR A 160 -0.61 -2.79 -13.59
CA THR A 160 -1.87 -2.53 -14.31
C THR A 160 -2.16 -1.04 -14.51
N GLY A 161 -1.56 -0.18 -13.68
CA GLY A 161 -1.79 1.27 -13.68
C GLY A 161 -3.12 1.69 -13.04
N ARG A 162 -3.77 0.80 -12.30
CA ARG A 162 -5.08 1.03 -11.66
C ARG A 162 -5.05 0.64 -10.18
N ALA A 163 -5.97 1.17 -9.39
CA ALA A 163 -6.12 0.81 -7.98
C ALA A 163 -7.09 -0.40 -7.79
N ASP A 164 -7.15 -1.30 -8.78
CA ASP A 164 -7.96 -2.52 -8.75
C ASP A 164 -7.09 -3.73 -8.39
N TRP A 165 -7.18 -4.16 -7.14
CA TRP A 165 -6.43 -5.31 -6.65
C TRP A 165 -7.31 -6.57 -6.65
N GLU A 166 -6.70 -7.75 -6.77
CA GLU A 166 -7.40 -9.01 -6.54
C GLU A 166 -7.42 -9.28 -5.03
N LEU A 167 -8.60 -9.52 -4.46
CA LEU A 167 -8.79 -9.74 -3.03
C LEU A 167 -8.90 -11.23 -2.75
N ARG A 168 -8.49 -11.65 -1.56
CA ARG A 168 -8.61 -13.01 -1.07
C ARG A 168 -9.24 -13.01 0.32
N SER A 169 -10.24 -13.86 0.52
CA SER A 169 -10.90 -14.11 1.79
C SER A 169 -10.10 -15.12 2.61
N SER A 170 -10.22 -15.06 3.94
CA SER A 170 -9.62 -16.07 4.83
C SER A 170 -10.19 -17.47 4.62
N TYR A 171 -11.36 -17.57 3.97
CA TYR A 171 -12.05 -18.82 3.67
C TYR A 171 -11.82 -19.33 2.23
N ASP A 172 -11.13 -18.55 1.40
CA ASP A 172 -10.82 -18.95 0.03
C ASP A 172 -9.76 -20.08 0.03
N PRO A 173 -9.93 -21.13 -0.79
CA PRO A 173 -8.91 -22.17 -0.92
C PRO A 173 -7.61 -21.59 -1.50
N PRO A 174 -6.45 -22.24 -1.28
CA PRO A 174 -5.15 -21.73 -1.75
C PRO A 174 -5.11 -21.44 -3.25
N ASP A 175 -5.81 -22.24 -4.05
CA ASP A 175 -5.93 -22.16 -5.50
C ASP A 175 -7.14 -21.34 -6.00
N ALA A 176 -7.82 -20.61 -5.12
CA ALA A 176 -8.90 -19.71 -5.50
C ALA A 176 -8.42 -18.66 -6.52
N THR A 177 -9.26 -18.44 -7.53
CA THR A 177 -9.03 -17.44 -8.60
C THR A 177 -10.03 -16.29 -8.56
N SER A 178 -10.91 -16.30 -7.57
CA SER A 178 -11.94 -15.29 -7.32
C SER A 178 -12.13 -15.12 -5.82
N TRP A 179 -12.46 -13.90 -5.43
CA TRP A 179 -12.73 -13.54 -4.04
C TRP A 179 -14.08 -14.08 -3.53
N GLY A 180 -14.09 -14.72 -2.35
CA GLY A 180 -15.31 -15.20 -1.67
C GLY A 180 -16.27 -14.11 -1.18
N GLY A 181 -15.76 -12.91 -0.89
CA GLY A 181 -16.58 -11.74 -0.54
C GLY A 181 -16.86 -11.53 0.95
N GLU A 182 -16.47 -12.46 1.82
CA GLU A 182 -16.73 -12.36 3.26
C GLU A 182 -15.82 -11.35 3.94
N ASN A 183 -14.55 -11.31 3.54
CA ASN A 183 -13.55 -10.40 4.08
C ASN A 183 -12.31 -10.26 3.17
N VAL A 184 -11.45 -9.30 3.49
CA VAL A 184 -10.16 -9.08 2.85
C VAL A 184 -9.04 -9.54 3.77
N PHE A 185 -8.60 -10.78 3.57
CA PHE A 185 -7.45 -11.39 4.25
C PHE A 185 -6.13 -11.03 3.56
N ASP A 186 -6.11 -11.10 2.22
CA ASP A 186 -4.91 -10.81 1.43
C ASP A 186 -5.26 -10.14 0.10
N VAL A 187 -4.26 -9.55 -0.54
CA VAL A 187 -4.37 -8.73 -1.76
C VAL A 187 -3.22 -9.05 -2.70
N HIS A 188 -3.52 -9.14 -3.99
CA HIS A 188 -2.55 -9.49 -5.05
C HIS A 188 -2.72 -8.60 -6.27
N SER A 189 -1.69 -8.49 -7.10
CA SER A 189 -1.78 -7.77 -8.38
C SER A 189 -2.76 -8.47 -9.32
N ARG A 190 -3.51 -7.70 -10.12
CA ARG A 190 -4.34 -8.27 -11.21
C ARG A 190 -3.51 -8.59 -12.46
N SER A 191 -2.23 -8.25 -12.49
CA SER A 191 -1.38 -8.46 -13.65
C SER A 191 -1.05 -9.95 -13.87
N LYS A 192 -1.33 -10.43 -15.08
CA LYS A 192 -1.00 -11.80 -15.52
C LYS A 192 0.42 -11.92 -16.09
N GLU A 193 1.17 -10.81 -16.12
CA GLU A 193 2.55 -10.79 -16.59
C GLU A 193 3.47 -11.59 -15.66
N LEU A 194 4.53 -12.14 -16.24
CA LEU A 194 5.59 -12.78 -15.47
C LEU A 194 6.45 -11.72 -14.78
N ALA A 195 7.04 -12.06 -13.66
CA ALA A 195 8.10 -11.26 -13.05
C ALA A 195 9.40 -11.30 -13.86
N LEU A 196 10.36 -10.46 -13.52
CA LEU A 196 11.70 -10.42 -14.10
C LEU A 196 12.44 -11.76 -13.96
N ASN A 197 12.08 -12.60 -12.99
CA ASN A 197 12.63 -13.94 -12.80
C ASN A 197 12.10 -14.97 -13.83
N GLY A 198 11.02 -14.65 -14.56
CA GLY A 198 10.40 -15.51 -15.56
C GLY A 198 9.68 -16.76 -15.02
N LYS A 199 9.57 -16.92 -13.70
CA LYS A 199 8.97 -18.11 -13.07
C LYS A 199 7.62 -17.83 -12.41
N GLU A 200 7.50 -16.68 -11.77
CA GLU A 200 6.32 -16.28 -11.01
C GLU A 200 5.51 -15.25 -11.80
N ARG A 201 4.21 -15.17 -11.53
CA ARG A 201 3.36 -14.08 -12.02
C ARG A 201 3.17 -13.03 -10.95
N TYR A 202 2.94 -11.78 -11.36
CA TYR A 202 2.62 -10.72 -10.38
C TYR A 202 1.31 -11.00 -9.62
N SER A 203 0.39 -11.78 -10.20
CA SER A 203 -0.83 -12.23 -9.51
C SER A 203 -0.59 -13.23 -8.38
N GLU A 204 0.62 -13.77 -8.25
CA GLU A 204 1.02 -14.67 -7.16
C GLU A 204 1.76 -13.90 -6.05
N TRP A 205 1.95 -12.59 -6.20
CA TRP A 205 2.68 -11.73 -5.26
C TRP A 205 1.78 -11.07 -4.24
#